data_AF-A0AA37BGP9-F1
#
_entry.id   AF-A0AA37BGP9-F1
#
_cell.length_a   1.000
_cell.length_b   1.000
_cell.length_c   1.000
_cell.angle_alpha   90.00
_cell.angle_beta   90.00
_cell.angle_gamma   90.00
#
_symmetry.space_group_name_H-M   'P 1'
#
loop_
_entity.id
_entity.type
_entity.pdbx_description
1 polymer ?
#
loop_
_entity_poly.entity_id
_entity_poly.type
_entity_poly.pdbx_seq_one_letter_code
_entity_poly.pdbx_strand_id
1 'polypeptide(L)'
;MRAGAGHAPVAADGCLAMAAGPKDPAGRFGPFGPGRTAKPVQSVKSALPADPAQAARPGKSAAPAGAAVPRQRPRPDKATRRRLRRRVRVAGVAIDPMTETEVVDHAVAALKRGEGGHIVTPNVDISRAVARDEALRRLVEGADLAVADGMPLVWAARLLGTPVPGRITGADLIWSLSEAAAFYRYPIYLLGGPPGVAEQAAVRLVDRYPGLLVSGVDAPPYGFEDTPEGYERIREAIVAAGPRVVFVGLGFPKQDRLIAALREELPGTWFIGCGSAIAFAAGAVRRAPEWMQRSGLEWLFRLLSEPGRLARRYLVDDLPFALRLLTVCLFKRLFS
;
A
#
# COMPACT_ATOMS: atom_id res chain seq x y z
N MET A 1 15.72 -68.35 22.32
CA MET A 1 15.82 -66.87 22.40
C MET A 1 17.28 -66.55 22.71
N ARG A 2 18.01 -65.96 21.75
CA ARG A 2 19.46 -65.69 21.86
C ARG A 2 19.71 -64.29 22.41
N ALA A 3 20.69 -64.19 23.31
CA ALA A 3 21.35 -62.97 23.75
C ALA A 3 22.87 -63.19 23.75
N GLY A 4 23.61 -62.09 23.51
CA GLY A 4 25.06 -61.91 23.73
C GLY A 4 25.99 -62.56 22.71
N ALA A 5 27.18 -62.07 22.36
CA ALA A 5 27.94 -60.82 22.53
C ALA A 5 29.37 -61.20 22.07
N GLY A 6 30.14 -60.29 21.45
CA GLY A 6 31.60 -60.41 21.49
C GLY A 6 32.41 -60.01 20.26
N HIS A 7 33.20 -58.96 20.47
CA HIS A 7 34.60 -58.76 20.03
C HIS A 7 34.92 -58.04 18.71
N ALA A 8 35.52 -56.85 18.89
CA ALA A 8 36.41 -56.11 17.99
C ALA A 8 37.85 -56.71 17.99
N PRO A 9 38.74 -56.32 17.03
CA PRO A 9 39.66 -55.16 17.20
C PRO A 9 39.86 -54.30 15.90
N VAL A 10 40.11 -52.97 15.92
CA VAL A 10 41.38 -52.17 15.99
C VAL A 10 42.45 -52.67 14.98
N ALA A 11 43.07 -51.93 14.04
CA ALA A 11 43.56 -50.54 13.91
C ALA A 11 43.65 -50.09 12.41
N ALA A 12 43.47 -48.81 12.06
CA ALA A 12 44.48 -47.76 11.74
C ALA A 12 44.97 -47.67 10.28
N ASP A 13 44.62 -46.54 9.63
CA ASP A 13 45.48 -45.60 8.86
C ASP A 13 44.83 -45.04 7.58
N GLY A 14 44.97 -43.71 7.38
CA GLY A 14 45.11 -43.14 6.03
C GLY A 14 44.08 -42.13 5.51
N CYS A 15 44.09 -40.92 6.07
CA CYS A 15 44.14 -39.62 5.36
C CYS A 15 43.07 -39.14 4.33
N LEU A 16 42.72 -37.84 4.50
CA LEU A 16 42.21 -36.84 3.53
C LEU A 16 40.74 -36.93 3.01
N ALA A 17 39.89 -36.01 3.48
CA ALA A 17 39.48 -34.80 2.72
C ALA A 17 38.13 -34.19 3.18
N MET A 18 38.18 -32.89 3.50
CA MET A 18 37.18 -31.84 3.22
C MET A 18 35.74 -32.01 3.74
N ALA A 19 35.49 -31.45 4.93
CA ALA A 19 34.14 -31.13 5.42
C ALA A 19 33.63 -29.81 4.80
N ALA A 20 32.49 -29.86 4.11
CA ALA A 20 31.69 -28.70 3.71
C ALA A 20 30.40 -28.68 4.53
N GLY A 21 30.34 -27.77 5.52
CA GLY A 21 29.13 -27.47 6.27
C GLY A 21 28.15 -26.58 5.47
N PRO A 22 26.86 -26.58 5.82
CA PRO A 22 25.84 -25.82 5.11
C PRO A 22 25.98 -24.31 5.35
N LYS A 23 25.90 -23.54 4.26
CA LYS A 23 25.94 -22.07 4.25
C LYS A 23 24.54 -21.51 4.52
N ASP A 24 24.42 -20.85 5.66
CA ASP A 24 23.33 -19.96 6.05
C ASP A 24 23.62 -18.53 5.55
N PRO A 25 22.75 -17.86 4.76
CA PRO A 25 22.96 -16.46 4.41
C PRO A 25 22.09 -15.55 5.29
N ALA A 26 22.49 -15.39 6.55
CA ALA A 26 22.12 -14.23 7.35
C ALA A 26 22.86 -12.98 6.81
N GLY A 27 22.14 -12.11 6.10
CA GLY A 27 22.64 -10.82 5.64
C GLY A 27 22.88 -9.87 6.81
N ARG A 28 24.15 -9.71 7.17
CA ARG A 28 24.66 -8.81 8.21
C ARG A 28 24.32 -7.34 7.91
N PHE A 29 23.66 -6.67 8.86
CA PHE A 29 23.61 -5.21 8.96
C PHE A 29 24.96 -4.71 9.53
N GLY A 30 25.62 -3.78 8.82
CA GLY A 30 26.81 -3.06 9.31
C GLY A 30 26.45 -1.87 10.21
N PRO A 31 27.37 -1.39 11.07
CA PRO A 31 27.05 -0.56 12.23
C PRO A 31 26.88 0.93 11.86
N PHE A 32 25.84 1.56 12.40
CA PHE A 32 25.71 3.02 12.42
C PHE A 32 26.65 3.60 13.49
N GLY A 33 27.55 4.50 13.08
CA GLY A 33 28.40 5.28 13.98
C GLY A 33 27.61 6.31 14.79
N PRO A 34 28.14 6.78 15.94
CA PRO A 34 27.37 7.52 16.94
C PRO A 34 27.34 9.03 16.64
N GLY A 35 26.21 9.68 16.92
CA GLY A 35 26.21 11.15 17.04
C GLY A 35 24.91 11.87 16.71
N ARG A 36 23.88 11.71 17.55
CA ARG A 36 23.01 12.78 18.10
C ARG A 36 21.90 12.11 18.91
N THR A 37 21.99 12.25 20.22
CA THR A 37 21.01 11.76 21.19
C THR A 37 19.66 12.43 20.96
N ALA A 38 18.74 11.74 20.29
CA ALA A 38 17.33 12.09 20.31
C ALA A 38 16.75 11.70 21.67
N LYS A 39 16.10 12.65 22.34
CA LYS A 39 15.40 12.42 23.61
C LYS A 39 14.32 11.34 23.43
N PRO A 40 14.08 10.49 24.45
CA PRO A 40 13.11 9.41 24.34
C PRO A 40 11.70 9.98 24.18
N VAL A 41 11.02 9.60 23.10
CA VAL A 41 9.60 9.92 22.86
C VAL A 41 8.74 8.99 23.73
N GLN A 42 8.66 9.31 25.02
CA GLN A 42 7.54 8.90 25.86
C GLN A 42 6.40 9.88 25.61
N SER A 43 5.44 9.54 24.75
CA SER A 43 4.06 10.10 24.71
C SER A 43 3.38 9.75 23.39
N VAL A 44 3.12 8.47 23.14
CA VAL A 44 2.13 8.07 22.11
C VAL A 44 1.01 7.23 22.74
N LYS A 45 1.26 6.55 23.87
CA LYS A 45 0.20 5.90 24.65
C LYS A 45 -0.75 6.87 25.36
N SER A 46 -0.41 8.15 25.51
CA SER A 46 -1.24 9.15 26.20
C SER A 46 -2.17 9.95 25.27
N ALA A 47 -2.02 9.82 23.95
CA ALA A 47 -2.85 10.53 22.97
C ALA A 47 -3.89 9.61 22.28
N LEU A 48 -3.81 8.31 22.51
CA LEU A 48 -4.81 7.33 22.11
C LEU A 48 -5.82 7.17 23.26
N PRO A 49 -7.13 7.27 23.03
CA PRO A 49 -8.11 7.01 24.09
C PRO A 49 -7.95 5.58 24.59
N ALA A 50 -7.87 5.43 25.92
CA ALA A 50 -7.65 4.15 26.59
C ALA A 50 -8.84 3.17 26.51
N ASP A 51 -9.96 3.60 25.91
CA ASP A 51 -11.20 2.83 25.80
C ASP A 51 -11.99 3.26 24.54
N PRO A 52 -12.15 2.38 23.52
CA PRO A 52 -12.90 2.69 22.31
C PRO A 52 -14.41 2.88 22.55
N ALA A 53 -14.96 2.50 23.71
CA ALA A 53 -16.37 2.64 24.02
C ALA A 53 -16.79 4.04 24.52
N GLN A 54 -15.84 4.92 24.88
CA GLN A 54 -16.14 6.24 25.47
C GLN A 54 -16.08 7.41 24.49
N ALA A 55 -15.67 7.20 23.24
CA ALA A 55 -15.65 8.25 22.20
C ALA A 55 -17.05 8.66 21.69
N ALA A 56 -18.12 7.98 22.13
CA ALA A 56 -19.48 8.17 21.65
C ALA A 56 -20.39 8.84 22.69
N ARG A 57 -20.08 10.08 23.10
CA ARG A 57 -21.09 10.98 23.69
C ARG A 57 -20.87 12.42 23.20
N PRO A 58 -21.83 13.05 22.52
CA PRO A 58 -21.69 14.44 22.10
C PRO A 58 -21.88 15.37 23.31
N GLY A 59 -20.77 15.74 23.94
CA GLY A 59 -20.73 16.86 24.88
C GLY A 59 -20.83 18.19 24.13
N LYS A 60 -21.79 19.03 24.52
CA LYS A 60 -21.90 20.41 24.03
C LYS A 60 -20.69 21.21 24.52
N SER A 61 -19.77 21.56 23.62
CA SER A 61 -18.77 22.61 23.87
C SER A 61 -18.62 23.47 22.61
N ALA A 62 -18.70 24.78 22.81
CA ALA A 62 -18.67 25.79 21.76
C ALA A 62 -17.26 25.91 21.17
N ALA A 63 -17.15 25.77 19.84
CA ALA A 63 -15.91 25.95 19.11
C ALA A 63 -15.58 27.45 18.93
N PRO A 64 -14.30 27.84 18.95
CA PRO A 64 -13.90 29.22 18.67
C PRO A 64 -14.04 29.54 17.19
N ALA A 65 -14.46 30.76 16.88
CA ALA A 65 -14.61 31.28 15.55
C ALA A 65 -13.24 31.66 14.93
N GLY A 66 -13.00 31.28 13.68
CA GLY A 66 -11.98 31.95 12.86
C GLY A 66 -11.05 31.08 12.02
N ALA A 67 -11.58 30.27 11.11
CA ALA A 67 -10.96 29.97 9.81
C ALA A 67 -12.04 29.37 8.90
N ALA A 68 -12.41 30.09 7.83
CA ALA A 68 -13.45 29.63 6.92
C ALA A 68 -12.95 28.43 6.10
N VAL A 69 -13.24 27.23 6.58
CA VAL A 69 -13.15 25.98 5.79
C VAL A 69 -14.18 26.09 4.64
N PRO A 70 -13.80 25.80 3.38
CA PRO A 70 -14.73 25.86 2.25
C PRO A 70 -15.97 25.00 2.53
N ARG A 71 -17.15 25.62 2.45
CA ARG A 71 -18.41 25.05 2.96
C ARG A 71 -18.97 23.87 2.17
N GLN A 72 -18.38 23.44 1.04
CA GLN A 72 -18.80 22.25 0.29
C GLN A 72 -17.79 21.88 -0.81
N ARG A 73 -17.43 20.59 -0.92
CA ARG A 73 -16.85 20.03 -2.16
C ARG A 73 -17.99 19.79 -3.17
N PRO A 74 -17.83 20.13 -4.46
CA PRO A 74 -18.86 19.90 -5.47
C PRO A 74 -19.23 18.41 -5.54
N ARG A 75 -20.51 18.10 -5.73
CA ARG A 75 -20.94 16.72 -6.02
C ARG A 75 -20.58 16.38 -7.47
N PRO A 76 -20.03 15.19 -7.77
CA PRO A 76 -19.76 14.79 -9.15
C PRO A 76 -21.07 14.68 -9.93
N ASP A 77 -21.07 15.20 -11.15
CA ASP A 77 -22.27 15.30 -11.99
C ASP A 77 -22.66 13.96 -12.65
N LYS A 78 -23.78 13.97 -13.38
CA LYS A 78 -24.34 12.79 -14.06
C LYS A 78 -23.45 12.31 -15.23
N ALA A 79 -22.62 13.17 -15.82
CA ALA A 79 -21.66 12.84 -16.87
C ALA A 79 -20.39 12.18 -16.30
N THR A 80 -19.92 12.60 -15.12
CA THR A 80 -18.87 11.92 -14.34
C THR A 80 -19.30 10.49 -14.05
N ARG A 81 -20.53 10.29 -13.55
CA ARG A 81 -21.09 8.94 -13.32
C ARG A 81 -21.18 8.05 -14.56
N ARG A 82 -21.31 8.64 -15.76
CA ARG A 82 -21.36 7.92 -17.04
C ARG A 82 -19.96 7.61 -17.58
N ARG A 83 -18.96 8.45 -17.30
CA ARG A 83 -17.53 8.19 -17.58
C ARG A 83 -16.94 7.08 -16.72
N LEU A 84 -17.42 6.91 -15.49
CA LEU A 84 -17.09 5.78 -14.60
C LEU A 84 -17.41 4.40 -15.19
N ARG A 85 -18.12 4.30 -16.33
CA ARG A 85 -18.61 3.03 -16.88
C ARG A 85 -17.80 2.42 -18.02
N ARG A 86 -16.73 3.05 -18.50
CA ARG A 86 -15.80 2.40 -19.45
C ARG A 86 -14.38 2.46 -18.93
N ARG A 87 -14.02 1.44 -18.13
CA ARG A 87 -12.62 1.16 -17.79
C ARG A 87 -11.80 1.00 -19.06
N VAL A 88 -10.61 1.58 -19.07
CA VAL A 88 -9.62 1.44 -20.13
C VAL A 88 -8.78 0.20 -19.85
N ARG A 89 -8.65 -0.70 -20.83
CA ARG A 89 -7.77 -1.87 -20.67
C ARG A 89 -6.34 -1.53 -21.10
N VAL A 90 -5.42 -1.59 -20.16
CA VAL A 90 -3.97 -1.36 -20.37
C VAL A 90 -3.21 -2.50 -19.69
N ALA A 91 -2.25 -3.11 -20.38
CA ALA A 91 -1.36 -4.12 -19.78
C ALA A 91 -2.08 -5.26 -19.02
N GLY A 92 -3.27 -5.68 -19.49
CA GLY A 92 -4.05 -6.74 -18.86
C GLY A 92 -4.92 -6.30 -17.68
N VAL A 93 -4.84 -5.05 -17.23
CA VAL A 93 -5.68 -4.47 -16.18
C VAL A 93 -6.72 -3.51 -16.75
N ALA A 94 -7.92 -3.50 -16.15
CA ALA A 94 -8.95 -2.51 -16.43
C ALA A 94 -8.76 -1.32 -15.48
N ILE A 95 -8.49 -0.13 -16.02
CA ILE A 95 -8.18 1.10 -15.28
C ILE A 95 -9.36 2.07 -15.39
N ASP A 96 -9.79 2.62 -14.28
CA ASP A 96 -10.79 3.68 -14.21
C ASP A 96 -10.16 5.04 -14.61
N PRO A 97 -10.63 5.71 -15.68
CA PRO A 97 -10.06 6.96 -16.17
C PRO A 97 -10.52 8.15 -15.31
N MET A 98 -10.06 8.18 -14.06
CA MET A 98 -10.42 9.17 -13.05
C MET A 98 -9.24 10.08 -12.69
N THR A 99 -9.55 11.27 -12.20
CA THR A 99 -8.63 12.14 -11.46
C THR A 99 -8.63 11.77 -9.98
N GLU A 100 -7.60 12.19 -9.24
CA GLU A 100 -7.52 11.93 -7.79
C GLU A 100 -8.73 12.50 -7.03
N THR A 101 -9.16 13.71 -7.38
CA THR A 101 -10.37 14.33 -6.82
C THR A 101 -11.61 13.47 -7.06
N GLU A 102 -11.81 12.96 -8.28
CA GLU A 102 -12.94 12.09 -8.59
C GLU A 102 -12.90 10.79 -7.80
N VAL A 103 -11.70 10.23 -7.53
CA VAL A 103 -11.53 9.02 -6.72
C VAL A 103 -11.96 9.29 -5.28
N VAL A 104 -11.49 10.39 -4.69
CA VAL A 104 -11.87 10.80 -3.34
C VAL A 104 -13.37 11.08 -3.25
N ASP A 105 -13.93 11.81 -4.22
CA ASP A 105 -15.37 12.12 -4.24
C ASP A 105 -16.23 10.86 -4.40
N HIS A 106 -15.76 9.88 -5.19
CA HIS A 106 -16.41 8.58 -5.32
C HIS A 106 -16.42 7.83 -3.98
N ALA A 107 -15.25 7.71 -3.33
CA ALA A 107 -15.12 7.01 -2.06
C ALA A 107 -15.98 7.68 -0.97
N VAL A 108 -15.94 9.01 -0.87
CA VAL A 108 -16.78 9.78 0.07
C VAL A 108 -18.28 9.59 -0.23
N ALA A 109 -18.68 9.61 -1.50
CA ALA A 109 -20.08 9.41 -1.86
C ALA A 109 -20.57 8.01 -1.47
N ALA A 110 -19.74 6.98 -1.63
CA ALA A 110 -20.02 5.61 -1.18
C ALA A 110 -20.08 5.53 0.36
N LEU A 111 -19.12 6.13 1.06
CA LEU A 111 -19.10 6.17 2.53
C LEU A 111 -20.37 6.80 3.11
N LYS A 112 -20.92 7.84 2.47
CA LYS A 112 -22.19 8.47 2.88
C LYS A 112 -23.40 7.54 2.73
N ARG A 113 -23.33 6.53 1.86
CA ARG A 113 -24.36 5.50 1.70
C ARG A 113 -24.11 4.28 2.60
N GLY A 114 -23.08 4.29 3.42
CA GLY A 114 -22.68 3.13 4.21
C GLY A 114 -21.90 2.09 3.40
N GLU A 115 -21.46 2.41 2.19
CA GLU A 115 -20.75 1.50 1.27
C GLU A 115 -19.24 1.76 1.30
N GLY A 116 -18.47 0.67 1.26
CA GLY A 116 -17.02 0.62 1.16
C GLY A 116 -16.56 0.08 -0.20
N GLY A 117 -15.29 -0.28 -0.29
CA GLY A 117 -14.70 -0.81 -1.52
C GLY A 117 -13.19 -0.97 -1.44
N HIS A 118 -12.60 -1.44 -2.53
CA HIS A 118 -11.17 -1.62 -2.69
C HIS A 118 -10.64 -0.73 -3.82
N ILE A 119 -9.64 0.09 -3.51
CA ILE A 119 -8.84 0.83 -4.49
C ILE A 119 -7.49 0.15 -4.68
N VAL A 120 -7.24 -0.32 -5.90
CA VAL A 120 -5.93 -0.82 -6.32
C VAL A 120 -5.24 0.22 -7.20
N THR A 121 -3.93 0.34 -7.05
CA THR A 121 -3.10 1.28 -7.82
C THR A 121 -2.14 0.50 -8.73
N PRO A 122 -2.64 -0.15 -9.81
CA PRO A 122 -1.79 -0.94 -10.69
C PRO A 122 -0.66 -0.08 -11.26
N ASN A 123 0.56 -0.61 -11.15
CA ASN A 123 1.76 -0.12 -11.80
C ASN A 123 2.35 -1.24 -12.68
N VAL A 124 3.51 -0.99 -13.30
CA VAL A 124 4.16 -1.95 -14.21
C VAL A 124 4.36 -3.34 -13.58
N ASP A 125 4.76 -3.38 -12.31
CA ASP A 125 5.01 -4.64 -11.61
C ASP A 125 3.72 -5.42 -11.34
N ILE A 126 2.66 -4.72 -10.89
CA ILE A 126 1.32 -5.32 -10.75
C ILE A 126 0.82 -5.81 -12.12
N SER A 127 0.94 -5.00 -13.18
CA SER A 127 0.55 -5.37 -14.54
C SER A 127 1.29 -6.61 -15.05
N ARG A 128 2.59 -6.72 -14.76
CA ARG A 128 3.40 -7.89 -15.10
C ARG A 128 2.96 -9.13 -14.32
N ALA A 129 2.66 -8.99 -13.04
CA ALA A 129 2.21 -10.08 -12.20
C ALA A 129 0.85 -10.63 -12.65
N VAL A 130 -0.14 -9.75 -12.90
CA VAL A 130 -1.47 -10.18 -13.38
C VAL A 130 -1.43 -10.77 -14.80
N ALA A 131 -0.48 -10.36 -15.63
CA ALA A 131 -0.32 -10.92 -16.97
C ALA A 131 0.21 -12.37 -16.95
N ARG A 132 0.78 -12.82 -15.83
CA ARG A 132 1.35 -14.16 -15.64
C ARG A 132 0.51 -15.07 -14.75
N ASP A 133 -0.38 -14.49 -13.94
CA ASP A 133 -1.16 -15.21 -12.94
C ASP A 133 -2.64 -14.78 -13.00
N GLU A 134 -3.48 -15.73 -13.39
CA GLU A 134 -4.93 -15.57 -13.51
C GLU A 134 -5.62 -15.28 -12.17
N ALA A 135 -5.12 -15.84 -11.06
CA ALA A 135 -5.69 -15.57 -9.73
C ALA A 135 -5.40 -14.12 -9.31
N LEU A 136 -4.19 -13.61 -9.61
CA LEU A 136 -3.86 -12.21 -9.40
C LEU A 136 -4.66 -11.27 -10.30
N ARG A 137 -4.93 -11.68 -11.55
CA ARG A 137 -5.82 -10.93 -12.44
C ARG A 137 -7.23 -10.80 -11.85
N ARG A 138 -7.82 -11.90 -11.39
CA ARG A 138 -9.14 -11.89 -10.73
C ARG A 138 -9.16 -11.01 -9.48
N LEU A 139 -8.09 -11.05 -8.69
CA LEU A 139 -7.95 -10.22 -7.49
C LEU A 139 -7.99 -8.71 -7.82
N VAL A 140 -7.24 -8.30 -8.84
CA VAL A 140 -7.22 -6.89 -9.31
C VAL A 140 -8.51 -6.51 -10.02
N GLU A 141 -9.09 -7.38 -10.85
CA GLU A 141 -10.36 -7.12 -11.53
C GLU A 141 -11.55 -7.04 -10.55
N GLY A 142 -11.45 -7.68 -9.38
CA GLY A 142 -12.43 -7.60 -8.29
C GLY A 142 -12.36 -6.31 -7.46
N ALA A 143 -11.40 -5.40 -7.72
CA ALA A 143 -11.36 -4.10 -7.08
C ALA A 143 -12.46 -3.16 -7.63
N ASP A 144 -13.02 -2.34 -6.74
CA ASP A 144 -14.07 -1.37 -7.08
C ASP A 144 -13.51 -0.22 -7.92
N LEU A 145 -12.27 0.19 -7.63
CA LEU A 145 -11.52 1.16 -8.42
C LEU A 145 -10.10 0.69 -8.68
N ALA A 146 -9.64 0.85 -9.92
CA ALA A 146 -8.27 0.62 -10.33
C ALA A 146 -7.71 1.89 -10.99
N VAL A 147 -6.73 2.54 -10.36
CA VAL A 147 -6.20 3.83 -10.83
C VAL A 147 -4.75 3.70 -11.29
N ALA A 148 -4.39 4.34 -12.41
CA ALA A 148 -3.06 4.18 -13.00
C ALA A 148 -1.94 4.73 -12.08
N ASP A 149 -1.09 3.84 -11.56
CA ASP A 149 0.14 4.19 -10.85
C ASP A 149 1.34 4.06 -11.79
N GLY A 150 2.15 5.11 -11.85
CA GLY A 150 3.26 5.25 -12.79
C GLY A 150 2.90 5.78 -14.18
N MET A 151 3.83 6.54 -14.75
CA MET A 151 3.71 7.09 -16.10
C MET A 151 3.63 6.05 -17.24
N PRO A 152 4.26 4.86 -17.17
CA PRO A 152 4.17 3.89 -18.26
C PRO A 152 2.73 3.48 -18.61
N LEU A 153 1.85 3.32 -17.61
CA LEU A 153 0.43 3.01 -17.85
C LEU A 153 -0.32 4.19 -18.46
N VAL A 154 -0.02 5.42 -18.01
CA VAL A 154 -0.58 6.65 -18.59
C VAL A 154 -0.17 6.80 -20.06
N TRP A 155 1.09 6.54 -20.39
CA TRP A 155 1.59 6.57 -21.76
C TRP A 155 0.96 5.48 -22.62
N ALA A 156 0.87 4.24 -22.12
CA ALA A 156 0.23 3.15 -22.83
C ALA A 156 -1.25 3.43 -23.13
N ALA A 157 -2.01 3.97 -22.16
CA ALA A 157 -3.39 4.40 -22.35
C ALA A 157 -3.52 5.47 -23.47
N ARG A 158 -2.61 6.46 -23.48
CA ARG A 158 -2.56 7.50 -24.52
C ARG A 158 -2.25 6.92 -25.90
N LEU A 159 -1.29 6.00 -25.98
CA LEU A 159 -0.93 5.33 -27.23
C LEU A 159 -2.12 4.55 -27.80
N LEU A 160 -2.88 3.85 -26.95
CA LEU A 160 -4.09 3.10 -27.32
C LEU A 160 -5.31 3.99 -27.64
N GLY A 161 -5.17 5.32 -27.70
CA GLY A 161 -6.29 6.23 -27.99
C GLY A 161 -7.35 6.33 -26.89
N THR A 162 -7.05 5.79 -25.70
CA THR A 162 -7.96 5.72 -24.54
C THR A 162 -7.30 6.36 -23.32
N PRO A 163 -7.00 7.67 -23.36
CA PRO A 163 -6.18 8.32 -22.33
C PRO A 163 -6.86 8.31 -20.97
N VAL A 164 -6.07 8.03 -19.92
CA VAL A 164 -6.44 8.31 -18.53
C VAL A 164 -6.01 9.74 -18.15
N PRO A 165 -6.72 10.42 -17.22
CA PRO A 165 -6.46 11.83 -16.89
C PRO A 165 -5.04 12.08 -16.37
N GLY A 166 -4.48 11.12 -15.64
CA GLY A 166 -3.14 11.22 -15.09
C GLY A 166 -2.76 10.02 -14.26
N ARG A 167 -1.64 10.16 -13.57
CA ARG A 167 -1.12 9.18 -12.61
C ARG A 167 -1.72 9.47 -11.23
N ILE A 168 -2.18 8.42 -10.55
CA ILE A 168 -2.66 8.47 -9.17
C ILE A 168 -1.94 7.37 -8.40
N THR A 169 -1.22 7.75 -7.34
CA THR A 169 -0.46 6.79 -6.52
C THR A 169 -1.08 6.59 -5.15
N GLY A 170 -0.80 5.44 -4.53
CA GLY A 170 -1.14 5.24 -3.11
C GLY A 170 -0.48 6.30 -2.20
N ALA A 171 0.70 6.81 -2.59
CA ALA A 171 1.40 7.86 -1.86
C ALA A 171 0.67 9.22 -1.93
N ASP A 172 -0.11 9.47 -2.97
CA ASP A 172 -0.96 10.66 -3.11
C ASP A 172 -2.28 10.46 -2.36
N LEU A 173 -2.94 9.32 -2.62
CA LEU A 173 -4.23 8.96 -2.02
C LEU A 173 -4.23 8.95 -0.50
N ILE A 174 -3.12 8.58 0.15
CA ILE A 174 -3.03 8.64 1.62
C ILE A 174 -3.26 10.05 2.17
N TRP A 175 -2.86 11.09 1.44
CA TRP A 175 -3.04 12.48 1.88
C TRP A 175 -4.45 12.99 1.55
N SER A 176 -4.93 12.76 0.33
CA SER A 176 -6.20 13.32 -0.12
C SER A 176 -7.42 12.61 0.48
N LEU A 177 -7.34 11.30 0.70
CA LEU A 177 -8.37 10.57 1.45
C LEU A 177 -8.33 10.90 2.93
N SER A 178 -7.16 11.13 3.53
CA SER A 178 -7.07 11.57 4.94
C SER A 178 -7.62 12.99 5.14
N GLU A 179 -7.38 13.90 4.20
CA GLU A 179 -7.99 15.24 4.21
C GLU A 179 -9.53 15.14 4.19
N ALA A 180 -10.08 14.33 3.29
CA ALA A 180 -11.52 14.10 3.23
C ALA A 180 -12.03 13.42 4.50
N ALA A 181 -11.29 12.44 5.03
CA ALA A 181 -11.64 11.75 6.25
C ALA A 181 -11.68 12.69 7.46
N ALA A 182 -10.75 13.63 7.57
CA ALA A 182 -10.76 14.67 8.59
C ALA A 182 -12.02 15.56 8.49
N PHE A 183 -12.35 16.02 7.27
CA PHE A 183 -13.52 16.86 7.03
C PHE A 183 -14.84 16.16 7.41
N TYR A 184 -15.00 14.90 7.05
CA TYR A 184 -16.22 14.12 7.33
C TYR A 184 -16.18 13.36 8.67
N ARG A 185 -15.09 13.50 9.43
CA ARG A 185 -14.83 12.75 10.68
C ARG A 185 -14.93 11.23 10.51
N TYR A 186 -14.40 10.73 9.40
CA TYR A 186 -14.27 9.30 9.14
C TYR A 186 -12.98 8.77 9.78
N PRO A 187 -13.04 7.76 10.67
CA PRO A 187 -11.85 7.16 11.25
C PRO A 187 -11.02 6.44 10.20
N ILE A 188 -9.70 6.64 10.24
CA ILE A 188 -8.73 5.96 9.38
C ILE A 188 -7.92 4.93 10.18
N TYR A 189 -7.46 3.90 9.48
CA TYR A 189 -6.53 2.89 9.98
C TYR A 189 -5.29 2.81 9.10
N LEU A 190 -4.11 2.66 9.70
CA LEU A 190 -2.84 2.46 8.99
C LEU A 190 -2.28 1.08 9.30
N LEU A 191 -2.22 0.21 8.29
CA LEU A 191 -1.70 -1.14 8.41
C LEU A 191 -0.44 -1.31 7.55
N GLY A 192 0.69 -1.58 8.18
CA GLY A 192 1.94 -1.96 7.52
C GLY A 192 3.06 -0.94 7.66
N GLY A 193 4.20 -1.27 7.04
CA GLY A 193 5.47 -0.60 7.28
C GLY A 193 6.25 -1.21 8.45
N PRO A 194 7.53 -0.81 8.63
CA PRO A 194 8.33 -1.20 9.79
C PRO A 194 7.73 -0.70 11.12
N PRO A 195 8.12 -1.30 12.27
CA PRO A 195 7.69 -0.83 13.59
C PRO A 195 7.93 0.68 13.77
N GLY A 196 6.91 1.41 14.24
CA GLY A 196 6.97 2.86 14.46
C GLY A 196 6.63 3.73 13.24
N VAL A 197 6.62 3.16 12.03
CA VAL A 197 6.38 3.94 10.80
C VAL A 197 4.90 4.30 10.64
N ALA A 198 3.98 3.38 10.95
CA ALA A 198 2.54 3.67 10.89
C ALA A 198 2.14 4.72 11.93
N GLU A 199 2.69 4.63 13.15
CA GLU A 199 2.51 5.60 14.22
C GLU A 199 3.01 6.99 13.80
N GLN A 200 4.20 7.06 13.22
CA GLN A 200 4.76 8.33 12.76
C GLN A 200 3.96 8.93 11.59
N ALA A 201 3.43 8.09 10.69
CA ALA A 201 2.53 8.53 9.64
C ALA A 201 1.23 9.09 10.22
N ALA A 202 0.63 8.43 11.22
CA ALA A 202 -0.57 8.91 11.90
C ALA A 202 -0.36 10.30 12.52
N VAL A 203 0.75 10.50 13.25
CA VAL A 203 1.09 11.81 13.84
C VAL A 203 1.14 12.89 12.77
N ARG A 204 1.86 12.65 11.67
CA ARG A 204 1.99 13.64 10.58
C ARG A 204 0.67 13.92 9.85
N LEU A 205 -0.18 12.91 9.70
CA LEU A 205 -1.50 13.08 9.11
C LEU A 205 -2.41 13.92 10.00
N VAL A 206 -2.39 13.70 11.32
CA VAL A 206 -3.15 14.50 12.29
C VAL A 206 -2.61 15.93 12.38
N ASP A 207 -1.30 16.11 12.40
CA ASP A 207 -0.66 17.44 12.41
C ASP A 207 -1.06 18.25 11.16
N ARG A 208 -1.12 17.58 10.00
CA ARG A 208 -1.52 18.22 8.74
C ARG A 208 -3.02 18.46 8.64
N TYR A 209 -3.84 17.57 9.18
CA TYR A 209 -5.29 17.62 9.11
C TYR A 209 -5.91 17.57 10.50
N PRO A 210 -5.97 18.72 11.21
CA PRO A 210 -6.59 18.79 12.52
C PRO A 210 -8.03 18.25 12.51
N GLY A 211 -8.34 17.37 13.46
CA GLY A 211 -9.65 16.69 13.54
C GLY A 211 -9.73 15.35 12.81
N LEU A 212 -8.67 14.91 12.13
CA LEU A 212 -8.54 13.55 11.63
C LEU A 212 -8.63 12.54 12.78
N LEU A 213 -9.50 11.54 12.62
CA LEU A 213 -9.63 10.44 13.56
C LEU A 213 -8.79 9.26 13.09
N VAL A 214 -7.86 8.81 13.92
CA VAL A 214 -7.09 7.57 13.68
C VAL A 214 -7.61 6.53 14.65
N SER A 215 -8.31 5.51 14.14
CA SER A 215 -8.89 4.46 14.99
C SER A 215 -7.91 3.34 15.31
N GLY A 216 -6.81 3.23 14.56
CA GLY A 216 -5.72 2.32 14.89
C GLY A 216 -4.56 2.39 13.91
N VAL A 217 -3.44 1.82 14.36
CA VAL A 217 -2.22 1.63 13.58
C VAL A 217 -1.65 0.26 13.93
N ASP A 218 -1.16 -0.47 12.93
CA ASP A 218 -0.50 -1.77 13.14
C ASP A 218 0.67 -1.93 12.16
N ALA A 219 1.79 -2.42 12.68
CA ALA A 219 2.97 -2.81 11.91
C ALA A 219 3.26 -4.30 12.17
N PRO A 220 2.47 -5.23 11.60
CA PRO A 220 2.63 -6.65 11.87
C PRO A 220 3.97 -7.19 11.34
N PRO A 221 4.51 -8.27 11.94
CA PRO A 221 5.70 -8.92 11.42
C PRO A 221 5.45 -9.47 10.01
N TYR A 222 6.52 -9.59 9.22
CA TYR A 222 6.41 -10.12 7.86
C TYR A 222 5.90 -11.57 7.87
N GLY A 223 4.88 -11.86 7.07
CA GLY A 223 4.28 -13.20 6.98
C GLY A 223 3.21 -13.47 8.04
N PHE A 224 2.76 -12.47 8.80
CA PHE A 224 1.64 -12.63 9.74
C PHE A 224 0.38 -13.15 9.07
N GLU A 225 0.16 -12.79 7.81
CA GLU A 225 -0.99 -13.19 7.00
C GLU A 225 -0.97 -14.67 6.60
N ASP A 226 0.20 -15.32 6.73
CA ASP A 226 0.39 -16.74 6.43
C ASP A 226 0.13 -17.61 7.69
N THR A 227 -0.07 -16.98 8.86
CA THR A 227 -0.38 -17.66 10.13
C THR A 227 -1.81 -17.37 10.58
N PRO A 228 -2.61 -18.38 10.98
CA PRO A 228 -3.97 -18.16 11.48
C PRO A 228 -4.03 -17.14 12.62
N GLU A 229 -3.12 -17.24 13.58
CA GLU A 229 -3.08 -16.37 14.77
C GLU A 229 -2.69 -14.93 14.40
N GLY A 230 -1.71 -14.78 13.49
CA GLY A 230 -1.27 -13.47 13.04
C GLY A 230 -2.34 -12.74 12.24
N TYR A 231 -3.00 -13.45 11.33
CA TYR A 231 -4.15 -12.94 10.56
C TYR A 231 -5.29 -12.55 11.49
N GLU A 232 -5.69 -13.45 12.39
CA GLU A 232 -6.84 -13.26 13.27
C GLU A 232 -6.67 -12.05 14.18
N ARG A 233 -5.46 -11.87 14.76
CA ARG A 233 -5.15 -10.68 15.56
C ARG A 233 -5.36 -9.38 14.78
N ILE A 234 -4.91 -9.32 13.52
CA ILE A 234 -5.04 -8.11 12.69
C ILE A 234 -6.49 -7.91 12.25
N ARG A 235 -7.19 -8.98 11.89
CA ARG A 235 -8.61 -8.96 11.58
C ARG A 235 -9.40 -8.37 12.76
N GLU A 236 -9.26 -8.95 13.96
CA GLU A 236 -9.95 -8.52 15.17
C GLU A 236 -9.66 -7.06 15.51
N ALA A 237 -8.38 -6.65 15.44
CA ALA A 237 -7.98 -5.27 15.70
C ALA A 237 -8.65 -4.27 14.76
N ILE A 238 -8.68 -4.56 13.45
CA ILE A 238 -9.29 -3.67 12.46
C ILE A 238 -10.81 -3.64 12.59
N VAL A 239 -11.45 -4.81 12.78
CA VAL A 239 -12.91 -4.90 12.96
C VAL A 239 -13.35 -4.14 14.21
N ALA A 240 -12.66 -4.35 15.34
CA ALA A 240 -12.94 -3.65 16.59
C ALA A 240 -12.71 -2.13 16.50
N ALA A 241 -11.72 -1.69 15.71
CA ALA A 241 -11.43 -0.27 15.49
C ALA A 241 -12.47 0.44 14.62
N GLY A 242 -13.33 -0.28 13.88
CA GLY A 242 -14.39 0.28 13.05
C GLY A 242 -13.98 1.40 12.07
N PRO A 243 -12.86 1.29 11.34
CA PRO A 243 -12.41 2.33 10.43
C PRO A 243 -13.34 2.48 9.23
N ARG A 244 -13.38 3.68 8.66
CA ARG A 244 -14.06 3.98 7.38
C ARG A 244 -13.09 4.00 6.21
N VAL A 245 -11.81 4.21 6.48
CA VAL A 245 -10.73 4.13 5.48
C VAL A 245 -9.56 3.34 6.07
N VAL A 246 -9.05 2.35 5.35
CA VAL A 246 -7.89 1.53 5.76
C VAL A 246 -6.82 1.62 4.68
N PHE A 247 -5.65 2.12 5.05
CA PHE A 247 -4.47 2.12 4.20
C PHE A 247 -3.63 0.87 4.49
N VAL A 248 -3.41 0.04 3.48
CA VAL A 248 -2.66 -1.22 3.62
C VAL A 248 -1.34 -1.13 2.85
N GLY A 249 -0.23 -1.13 3.58
CA GLY A 249 1.13 -0.96 3.10
C GLY A 249 1.98 -2.23 3.19
N LEU A 250 1.45 -3.37 2.77
CA LEU A 250 2.15 -4.68 2.81
C LEU A 250 2.82 -5.05 1.48
N GLY A 251 2.47 -4.35 0.40
CA GLY A 251 2.92 -4.65 -0.96
C GLY A 251 2.03 -5.66 -1.67
N PHE A 252 2.00 -5.57 -2.99
CA PHE A 252 1.29 -6.50 -3.85
C PHE A 252 2.04 -7.85 -3.93
N PRO A 253 1.36 -9.01 -3.90
CA PRO A 253 -0.10 -9.21 -3.83
C PRO A 253 -0.67 -9.37 -2.42
N LYS A 254 0.19 -9.40 -1.39
CA LYS A 254 -0.19 -9.68 0.02
C LYS A 254 -1.28 -8.72 0.52
N GLN A 255 -1.10 -7.42 0.29
CA GLN A 255 -2.07 -6.41 0.70
C GLN A 255 -3.45 -6.62 0.05
N ASP A 256 -3.50 -6.92 -1.26
CA ASP A 256 -4.75 -7.02 -2.00
C ASP A 256 -5.52 -8.30 -1.62
N ARG A 257 -4.80 -9.39 -1.31
CA ARG A 257 -5.40 -10.62 -0.76
C ARG A 257 -6.00 -10.39 0.62
N LEU A 258 -5.26 -9.70 1.49
CA LEU A 258 -5.75 -9.35 2.83
C LEU A 258 -6.98 -8.44 2.74
N ILE A 259 -6.96 -7.44 1.85
CA ILE A 259 -8.11 -6.55 1.62
C ILE A 259 -9.32 -7.35 1.13
N ALA A 260 -9.13 -8.28 0.19
CA ALA A 260 -10.21 -9.10 -0.32
C ALA A 260 -10.88 -9.94 0.78
N ALA A 261 -10.13 -10.41 1.78
CA ALA A 261 -10.67 -11.12 2.93
C ALA A 261 -11.39 -10.17 3.92
N LEU A 262 -10.78 -9.04 4.28
CA LEU A 262 -11.33 -8.12 5.29
C LEU A 262 -12.55 -7.32 4.83
N ARG A 263 -12.67 -7.05 3.52
CA ARG A 263 -13.74 -6.20 2.98
C ARG A 263 -15.15 -6.80 3.13
N GLU A 264 -15.26 -8.12 3.26
CA GLU A 264 -16.56 -8.79 3.48
C GLU A 264 -17.11 -8.49 4.87
N GLU A 265 -16.23 -8.34 5.86
CA GLU A 265 -16.59 -8.04 7.25
C GLU A 265 -16.78 -6.55 7.51
N LEU A 266 -16.18 -5.72 6.66
CA LEU A 266 -16.22 -4.26 6.74
C LEU A 266 -16.82 -3.66 5.45
N PRO A 267 -18.09 -3.96 5.13
CA PRO A 267 -18.72 -3.57 3.86
C PRO A 267 -18.90 -2.05 3.71
N GLY A 268 -18.73 -1.29 4.80
CA GLY A 268 -18.77 0.18 4.81
C GLY A 268 -17.41 0.86 4.80
N THR A 269 -16.33 0.12 4.55
CA THR A 269 -14.95 0.62 4.68
C THR A 269 -14.25 0.63 3.33
N TRP A 270 -13.54 1.72 3.03
CA TRP A 270 -12.65 1.77 1.86
C TRP A 270 -11.27 1.28 2.23
N PHE A 271 -10.78 0.29 1.49
CA PHE A 271 -9.43 -0.25 1.60
C PHE A 271 -8.58 0.23 0.42
N ILE A 272 -7.35 0.62 0.70
CA ILE A 272 -6.41 1.11 -0.30
C ILE A 272 -5.11 0.34 -0.19
N GLY A 273 -4.81 -0.45 -1.22
CA GLY A 273 -3.50 -1.06 -1.37
C GLY A 273 -2.48 0.03 -1.74
N CYS A 274 -1.63 0.41 -0.80
CA CYS A 274 -0.80 1.62 -0.93
C CYS A 274 0.71 1.37 -0.79
N GLY A 275 1.15 0.13 -0.58
CA GLY A 275 2.58 -0.24 -0.53
C GLY A 275 3.38 0.69 0.40
N SER A 276 4.38 1.40 -0.16
CA SER A 276 5.25 2.29 0.62
C SER A 276 4.63 3.66 0.98
N ALA A 277 3.35 3.92 0.67
CA ALA A 277 2.70 5.20 0.97
C ALA A 277 2.79 5.60 2.45
N ILE A 278 2.61 4.64 3.36
CA ILE A 278 2.71 4.87 4.80
C ILE A 278 4.12 5.35 5.17
N ALA A 279 5.16 4.73 4.59
CA ALA A 279 6.55 5.14 4.83
C ALA A 279 6.87 6.53 4.27
N PHE A 280 6.28 6.91 3.13
CA PHE A 280 6.36 8.27 2.61
C PHE A 280 5.64 9.27 3.52
N ALA A 281 4.46 8.93 4.03
CA ALA A 281 3.71 9.78 4.95
C ALA A 281 4.46 9.99 6.27
N ALA A 282 5.09 8.94 6.81
CA ALA A 282 5.98 9.01 7.97
C ALA A 282 7.25 9.87 7.74
N GLY A 283 7.61 10.14 6.48
CA GLY A 283 8.88 10.78 6.12
C GLY A 283 10.10 9.88 6.30
N ALA A 284 9.88 8.57 6.47
CA ALA A 284 10.95 7.58 6.56
C ALA A 284 11.65 7.38 5.20
N VAL A 285 10.93 7.62 4.10
CA VAL A 285 11.46 7.56 2.72
C VAL A 285 11.20 8.89 2.02
N ARG A 286 12.19 9.38 1.27
CA ARG A 286 12.05 10.60 0.46
C ARG A 286 11.31 10.28 -0.85
N ARG A 287 10.32 11.10 -1.22
CA ARG A 287 9.77 11.09 -2.59
C ARG A 287 10.76 11.72 -3.57
N ALA A 288 10.65 11.33 -4.84
CA ALA A 288 11.30 12.05 -5.93
C ALA A 288 10.74 13.48 -6.05
N PRO A 289 11.52 14.47 -6.52
CA PRO A 289 11.02 15.81 -6.85
C PRO A 289 9.82 15.77 -7.83
N GLU A 290 8.91 16.75 -7.74
CA GLU A 290 7.67 16.76 -8.55
C GLU A 290 7.92 16.69 -10.05
N TRP A 291 8.94 17.39 -10.55
CA TRP A 291 9.28 17.37 -11.97
C TRP A 291 9.66 15.94 -12.42
N MET A 292 10.41 15.19 -11.61
CA MET A 292 10.77 13.80 -11.90
C MET A 292 9.55 12.89 -11.88
N GLN A 293 8.64 13.10 -10.93
CA GLN A 293 7.38 12.35 -10.86
C GLN A 293 6.54 12.56 -12.12
N ARG A 294 6.38 13.81 -12.57
CA ARG A 294 5.61 14.18 -13.76
C ARG A 294 6.27 13.71 -15.07
N SER A 295 7.60 13.71 -15.14
CA SER A 295 8.36 13.21 -16.29
C SER A 295 8.48 11.68 -16.32
N GLY A 296 8.01 10.96 -15.30
CA GLY A 296 8.13 9.51 -15.21
C GLY A 296 9.53 9.01 -14.83
N LEU A 297 10.36 9.86 -14.24
CA LEU A 297 11.71 9.55 -13.76
C LEU A 297 11.73 9.12 -12.28
N GLU A 298 10.57 8.97 -11.65
CA GLU A 298 10.51 8.55 -10.24
C GLU A 298 11.15 7.17 -9.99
N TRP A 299 11.01 6.23 -10.94
CA TRP A 299 11.67 4.92 -10.83
C TRP A 299 13.19 5.06 -10.78
N LEU A 300 13.78 6.00 -11.53
CA LEU A 300 15.21 6.27 -11.55
C LEU A 300 15.67 6.86 -10.22
N PHE A 301 14.92 7.82 -9.67
CA PHE A 301 15.21 8.36 -8.33
C PHE A 301 15.18 7.27 -7.25
N ARG A 302 14.17 6.40 -7.28
CA ARG A 302 14.05 5.27 -6.34
C ARG A 302 15.18 4.26 -6.52
N LEU A 303 15.55 3.95 -7.77
CA LEU A 303 16.69 3.08 -8.07
C LEU A 303 17.99 3.63 -7.47
N LEU A 304 18.24 4.93 -7.61
CA LEU A 304 19.42 5.57 -7.04
C LEU A 304 19.39 5.62 -5.50
N SER A 305 18.19 5.67 -4.91
CA SER A 305 18.01 5.70 -3.45
C SER A 305 18.15 4.32 -2.81
N GLU A 306 17.72 3.26 -3.49
CA GLU A 306 17.76 1.87 -2.98
C GLU A 306 18.23 0.87 -4.07
N PRO A 307 19.46 1.00 -4.58
CA PRO A 307 19.91 0.25 -5.75
C PRO A 307 19.92 -1.26 -5.53
N GLY A 308 20.35 -1.73 -4.36
CA GLY A 308 20.40 -3.16 -4.06
C GLY A 308 19.02 -3.85 -4.08
N ARG A 309 17.98 -3.15 -3.62
CA ARG A 309 16.62 -3.70 -3.54
C ARG A 309 15.85 -3.56 -4.87
N LEU A 310 16.05 -2.46 -5.58
CA LEU A 310 15.22 -2.09 -6.73
C LEU A 310 15.88 -2.33 -8.10
N ALA A 311 17.20 -2.55 -8.19
CA ALA A 311 17.89 -2.72 -9.47
C ALA A 311 17.36 -3.88 -10.30
N ARG A 312 17.23 -5.07 -9.70
CA ARG A 312 16.69 -6.23 -10.42
C ARG A 312 15.25 -5.97 -10.88
N ARG A 313 14.41 -5.47 -9.98
CA ARG A 313 13.00 -5.16 -10.27
C ARG A 313 12.86 -4.16 -11.41
N TYR A 314 13.62 -3.06 -11.41
CA TYR A 314 13.47 -2.05 -12.45
C TYR A 314 14.16 -2.42 -13.76
N LEU A 315 15.43 -2.85 -13.70
CA LEU A 315 16.23 -3.01 -14.91
C LEU A 315 15.98 -4.35 -15.61
N VAL A 316 15.76 -5.43 -14.85
CA VAL A 316 15.60 -6.78 -15.41
C VAL A 316 14.14 -7.10 -15.65
N ASP A 317 13.27 -6.68 -14.74
CA ASP A 317 11.88 -7.13 -14.70
C ASP A 317 10.90 -6.14 -15.33
N ASP A 318 10.90 -4.88 -14.86
CA ASP A 318 9.91 -3.88 -15.24
C ASP A 318 10.24 -3.20 -16.57
N LEU A 319 11.53 -2.89 -16.84
CA LEU A 319 11.92 -2.17 -18.06
C LEU A 319 11.61 -2.96 -19.35
N PRO A 320 11.95 -4.26 -19.48
CA PRO A 320 11.59 -5.02 -20.68
C PRO A 320 10.07 -5.13 -20.87
N PHE A 321 9.31 -5.27 -19.77
CA PHE A 321 7.85 -5.32 -19.83
C PHE A 321 7.26 -3.97 -20.27
N ALA A 322 7.72 -2.86 -19.69
CA ALA A 322 7.27 -1.52 -20.03
C ALA A 322 7.59 -1.18 -21.50
N LEU A 323 8.78 -1.51 -21.99
CA LEU A 323 9.15 -1.33 -23.38
C LEU A 323 8.27 -2.16 -24.31
N ARG A 324 8.09 -3.46 -24.02
CA ARG A 324 7.20 -4.34 -24.80
C ARG A 324 5.77 -3.80 -24.81
N LEU A 325 5.25 -3.35 -23.67
CA LEU A 325 3.92 -2.75 -23.55
C LEU A 325 3.78 -1.55 -24.48
N LEU A 326 4.70 -0.59 -24.39
CA LEU A 326 4.65 0.63 -25.20
C LEU A 326 4.79 0.33 -26.69
N THR A 327 5.67 -0.60 -27.09
CA THR A 327 5.83 -1.03 -28.49
C THR A 327 4.56 -1.68 -29.03
N VAL A 328 3.93 -2.57 -28.27
CA VAL A 328 2.66 -3.22 -28.66
C VAL A 328 1.55 -2.17 -28.79
N CYS A 329 1.44 -1.24 -27.84
CA CYS A 329 0.46 -0.16 -27.90
C CYS A 329 0.68 0.78 -29.10
N LEU A 330 1.94 1.11 -29.40
CA LEU A 330 2.30 1.93 -30.57
C LEU A 330 1.96 1.20 -31.87
N PHE A 331 2.31 -0.08 -32.00
CA PHE A 331 1.99 -0.88 -33.18
C PHE A 331 0.47 -0.95 -33.39
N LYS A 332 -0.31 -1.23 -32.34
CA LYS A 332 -1.77 -1.21 -32.43
C LYS A 332 -2.30 0.14 -32.91
N ARG A 333 -1.74 1.25 -32.47
CA ARG A 333 -2.15 2.60 -32.91
C ARG A 333 -1.83 2.87 -34.38
N LEU A 334 -0.69 2.40 -34.87
CA LEU A 334 -0.25 2.62 -36.24
C LEU A 334 -1.00 1.76 -37.27
N PHE A 335 -1.54 0.61 -36.83
CA PHE A 335 -2.18 -0.38 -37.70
C PHE A 335 -3.66 -0.64 -37.36
N SER A 336 -4.33 0.23 -36.58
CA SER A 336 -5.79 0.25 -36.38
C SER A 336 -6.40 1.47 -37.06
#